data_AF-A0A935HD13-F1
#
_entry.id   AF-A0A935HD13-F1
#
_cell.length_a   1.000
_cell.length_b   1.000
_cell.length_c   1.000
_cell.angle_alpha   90.00
_cell.angle_beta   90.00
_cell.angle_gamma   90.00
#
_symmetry.space_group_name_H-M   'P 1'
#
loop_
_entity.id
_entity.type
_entity.pdbx_description
1 polymer ?
#
loop_
_entity_poly.entity_id
_entity_poly.type
_entity_poly.pdbx_seq_one_letter_code
_entity_poly.pdbx_strand_id
1 'polypeptide(L)'
;MEAICGDIPGASRWMSWNSEYRYGAYQVKQDGGEFTLTVYVGMNATAGGVDGYTIRPGRVGVRIDIVEPKAMAARMVTVKSEAMSTEIRKNGSVSLYGILFDTNKADLKPDSAAALVEIGKLMAGDSTLKLLVVGHTDAVGAFEPNRELSQRRATAVVSALVAQYGVPAARLSSFGASFAAPVASNADEAGRSKNRRVELVAY
;
A
#
# COMPACT_ATOMS: atom_id res chain seq x y z
N MET A 1 -20.66 15.61 20.96
CA MET A 1 -20.77 16.26 19.64
C MET A 1 -19.67 17.30 19.60
N GLU A 2 -18.52 16.97 19.04
CA GLU A 2 -17.35 17.83 19.04
C GLU A 2 -17.06 18.20 17.58
N ALA A 3 -17.31 19.45 17.22
CA ALA A 3 -17.11 19.94 15.86
C ALA A 3 -15.71 20.56 15.78
N ILE A 4 -14.84 19.97 14.95
CA ILE A 4 -13.54 20.53 14.64
C ILE A 4 -13.71 21.38 13.37
N CYS A 5 -13.52 22.69 13.51
CA CYS A 5 -13.53 23.67 12.42
C CYS A 5 -12.09 24.14 12.19
N GLY A 6 -11.64 24.22 10.94
CA GLY A 6 -10.28 24.66 10.59
C GLY A 6 -10.14 25.00 9.11
N ASP A 7 -8.90 25.22 8.65
CA ASP A 7 -8.52 25.32 7.24
C ASP A 7 -7.64 24.12 6.89
N ILE A 8 -7.96 23.37 5.82
CA ILE A 8 -7.21 22.17 5.41
C ILE A 8 -6.10 22.59 4.41
N PRO A 9 -4.81 22.37 4.72
CA PRO A 9 -3.75 22.53 3.73
C PRO A 9 -3.83 21.40 2.68
N GLY A 10 -3.94 21.74 1.40
CA GLY A 10 -3.97 20.76 0.29
C GLY A 10 -5.36 20.48 -0.27
N ALA A 11 -6.08 21.55 -0.63
CA ALA A 11 -7.41 21.54 -1.23
C ALA A 11 -7.60 20.45 -2.30
N SER A 12 -8.60 19.59 -2.10
CA SER A 12 -9.08 18.65 -3.11
C SER A 12 -9.46 19.41 -4.40
N ARG A 13 -9.37 18.76 -5.57
CA ARG A 13 -9.61 19.35 -6.91
C ARG A 13 -10.96 20.08 -7.08
N TRP A 14 -11.90 19.86 -6.17
CA TRP A 14 -13.20 20.53 -6.05
C TRP A 14 -13.12 21.91 -5.38
N MET A 15 -12.21 22.07 -4.42
CA MET A 15 -12.16 23.23 -3.51
C MET A 15 -11.42 24.43 -4.11
N SER A 16 -10.69 24.24 -5.22
CA SER A 16 -9.93 25.30 -5.91
C SER A 16 -10.81 26.33 -6.64
N TRP A 17 -12.12 26.10 -6.76
CA TRP A 17 -13.07 26.93 -7.53
C TRP A 17 -14.03 27.72 -6.64
N ASN A 18 -13.87 27.60 -5.31
CA ASN A 18 -14.78 28.15 -4.31
C ASN A 18 -14.09 29.24 -3.49
N SER A 19 -14.88 30.15 -2.93
CA SER A 19 -14.48 31.13 -1.93
C SER A 19 -15.30 30.91 -0.65
N GLU A 20 -14.76 31.36 0.49
CA GLU A 20 -15.46 31.36 1.79
C GLU A 20 -15.96 29.98 2.24
N TYR A 21 -15.07 28.99 2.29
CA TYR A 21 -15.43 27.66 2.77
C TYR A 21 -15.63 27.62 4.29
N ARG A 22 -16.54 26.76 4.71
CA ARG A 22 -16.67 26.24 6.07
C ARG A 22 -16.80 24.73 5.96
N TYR A 23 -16.26 24.00 6.92
CA TYR A 23 -16.54 22.58 7.03
C TYR A 23 -16.84 22.19 8.47
N GLY A 24 -17.57 21.10 8.63
CA GLY A 24 -17.75 20.42 9.89
C GLY A 24 -17.63 18.92 9.68
N ALA A 25 -16.85 18.25 10.54
CA ALA A 25 -16.78 16.81 10.60
C ALA A 25 -17.55 16.31 11.83
N TYR A 26 -18.37 15.29 11.64
CA TYR A 26 -19.22 14.70 12.67
C TYR A 26 -19.02 13.20 12.70
N GLN A 27 -18.68 12.64 13.86
CA GLN A 27 -18.75 11.20 14.07
C GLN A 27 -20.20 10.81 14.34
N VAL A 28 -20.72 9.90 13.53
CA VAL A 28 -22.08 9.38 13.62
C VAL A 28 -22.02 7.90 13.96
N LYS A 29 -22.74 7.51 15.01
CA LYS A 29 -22.92 6.11 15.41
C LYS A 29 -24.39 5.74 15.19
N GLN A 30 -24.65 4.76 14.34
CA GLN A 30 -25.99 4.25 14.06
C GLN A 30 -25.94 2.71 14.01
N ASP A 31 -27.09 2.02 14.09
CA ASP A 31 -27.20 0.54 14.16
C ASP A 31 -26.58 -0.23 12.96
N GLY A 32 -25.94 0.45 12.00
CA GLY A 32 -25.16 -0.11 10.89
C GLY A 32 -23.65 0.19 10.92
N GLY A 33 -23.13 0.90 11.92
CA GLY A 33 -21.71 1.21 12.07
C GLY A 33 -21.41 2.63 12.55
N GLU A 34 -20.12 2.90 12.74
CA GLU A 34 -19.61 4.26 13.02
C GLU A 34 -19.04 4.84 11.72
N PHE A 35 -19.46 6.04 11.33
CA PHE A 35 -18.95 6.74 10.15
C PHE A 35 -18.68 8.20 10.45
N THR A 36 -17.78 8.81 9.67
CA THR A 36 -17.52 10.25 9.76
C THR A 36 -18.22 10.97 8.61
N LEU A 37 -19.14 11.86 8.96
CA LEU A 37 -19.79 12.76 8.03
C LEU A 37 -19.00 14.06 7.97
N THR A 38 -18.45 14.42 6.80
CA THR A 38 -17.85 15.74 6.60
C THR A 38 -18.73 16.55 5.66
N VAL A 39 -19.18 17.70 6.14
CA VAL A 39 -19.98 18.65 5.37
C VAL A 39 -19.10 19.84 5.03
N TYR A 40 -18.97 20.13 3.74
CA TYR A 40 -18.31 21.33 3.22
C TYR A 40 -19.37 22.26 2.64
N VAL A 41 -19.29 23.54 2.99
CA VAL A 41 -20.14 24.60 2.45
C VAL A 41 -19.24 25.72 1.95
N GLY A 42 -19.48 26.20 0.73
CA GLY A 42 -18.73 27.33 0.19
C GLY A 42 -19.46 27.99 -0.96
N MET A 43 -19.06 29.21 -1.31
CA MET A 43 -19.60 29.92 -2.45
C MET A 43 -18.79 29.58 -3.69
N ASN A 44 -19.45 29.21 -4.79
CA ASN A 44 -18.74 28.93 -6.05
C ASN A 44 -18.26 30.26 -6.64
N ALA A 45 -16.94 30.43 -6.74
CA ALA A 45 -16.34 31.65 -7.28
C ALA A 45 -16.31 31.64 -8.81
N THR A 46 -16.33 30.46 -9.43
CA THR A 46 -16.26 30.27 -10.88
C THR A 46 -17.29 29.26 -11.38
N ALA A 47 -17.69 29.38 -12.65
CA ALA A 47 -18.46 28.34 -13.31
C ALA A 47 -17.62 27.06 -13.43
N GLY A 48 -18.16 25.92 -13.00
CA GLY A 48 -17.48 24.62 -13.04
C GLY A 48 -18.47 23.49 -13.25
N GLY A 49 -17.99 22.25 -13.30
CA GLY A 49 -18.89 21.12 -13.32
C GLY A 49 -18.25 19.84 -12.83
N VAL A 50 -19.05 19.02 -12.15
CA VAL A 50 -18.64 17.71 -11.67
C VAL A 50 -19.76 16.72 -11.92
N ASP A 51 -19.38 15.51 -12.35
CA ASP A 51 -20.29 14.41 -12.68
C ASP A 51 -21.44 14.83 -13.60
N GLY A 52 -21.17 15.73 -14.56
CA GLY A 52 -22.13 16.20 -15.56
C GLY A 52 -23.02 17.38 -15.12
N TYR A 53 -22.91 17.88 -13.89
CA TYR A 53 -23.69 19.03 -13.42
C TYR A 53 -22.93 20.34 -13.59
N THR A 54 -23.59 21.35 -14.17
CA THR A 54 -23.01 22.71 -14.30
C THR A 54 -23.30 23.54 -13.05
N ILE A 55 -22.24 23.97 -12.39
CA ILE A 55 -22.29 24.83 -11.22
C ILE A 55 -22.07 26.27 -11.67
N ARG A 56 -23.03 27.15 -11.36
CA ARG A 56 -22.96 28.57 -11.69
C ARG A 56 -22.23 29.36 -10.60
N PRO A 57 -21.47 30.40 -10.96
CA PRO A 57 -20.82 31.28 -9.99
C PRO A 57 -21.87 31.98 -9.13
N GLY A 58 -21.51 32.31 -7.89
CA GLY A 58 -22.36 32.98 -6.91
C GLY A 58 -23.44 32.09 -6.28
N ARG A 59 -23.37 30.77 -6.46
CA ARG A 59 -24.25 29.80 -5.78
C ARG A 59 -23.52 29.16 -4.61
N VAL A 60 -24.26 28.87 -3.53
CA VAL A 60 -23.76 28.05 -2.42
C VAL A 60 -23.70 26.60 -2.89
N GLY A 61 -22.51 26.01 -2.83
CA GLY A 61 -22.28 24.58 -2.99
C GLY A 61 -22.20 23.90 -1.63
N VAL A 62 -22.88 22.76 -1.50
CA VAL A 62 -22.75 21.89 -0.34
C VAL A 62 -22.23 20.55 -0.84
N ARG A 63 -21.12 20.08 -0.25
CA ARG A 63 -20.60 18.74 -0.47
C ARG A 63 -20.66 17.95 0.82
N ILE A 64 -21.17 16.74 0.72
CA ILE A 64 -21.28 15.81 1.84
C ILE A 64 -20.43 14.60 1.50
N ASP A 65 -19.37 14.38 2.27
CA ASP A 65 -18.56 13.18 2.20
C ASP A 65 -18.91 12.28 3.39
N ILE A 66 -19.40 11.07 3.11
CA ILE A 66 -19.62 10.03 4.11
C ILE A 66 -18.40 9.11 4.08
N VAL A 67 -17.59 9.17 5.12
CA VAL A 67 -16.41 8.32 5.28
C VAL A 67 -16.78 7.17 6.20
N GLU A 68 -17.06 6.02 5.60
CA GLU A 68 -17.22 4.78 6.33
C GLU A 68 -15.82 4.18 6.57
N PRO A 69 -15.41 3.94 7.83
CA PRO A 69 -14.23 3.16 8.14
C PRO A 69 -14.49 1.72 7.73
N LYS A 70 -14.24 1.40 6.45
CA LYS A 70 -14.08 0.02 6.04
C LYS A 70 -12.81 -0.49 6.70
N ALA A 71 -12.89 -1.65 7.36
CA ALA A 71 -11.67 -2.36 7.77
C ALA A 71 -10.74 -2.39 6.56
N MET A 72 -9.56 -1.77 6.69
CA MET A 72 -8.50 -1.86 5.69
C MET A 72 -8.43 -3.33 5.30
N ALA A 73 -8.72 -3.65 4.03
CA ALA A 73 -8.68 -5.03 3.58
C ALA A 73 -7.30 -5.53 4.00
N ALA A 74 -7.29 -6.47 4.94
CA ALA A 74 -6.09 -6.93 5.62
C ALA A 74 -5.25 -7.70 4.60
N ARG A 75 -4.61 -6.97 3.69
CA ARG A 75 -3.56 -7.48 2.82
C ARG A 75 -2.19 -7.35 3.49
N MET A 76 -2.16 -6.97 4.77
CA MET A 76 -1.08 -7.28 5.71
C MET A 76 -1.32 -8.63 6.41
N VAL A 77 -2.14 -9.52 5.86
CA VAL A 77 -2.17 -10.92 6.32
C VAL A 77 -0.94 -11.59 5.76
N THR A 78 -0.03 -11.98 6.67
CA THR A 78 0.96 -13.02 6.44
C THR A 78 0.32 -14.14 5.63
N VAL A 79 0.68 -14.24 4.35
CA VAL A 79 0.13 -15.27 3.46
C VAL A 79 0.66 -16.60 3.98
N LYS A 80 -0.24 -17.51 4.38
CA LYS A 80 0.14 -18.85 4.84
C LYS A 80 0.87 -19.63 3.76
N SER A 81 1.71 -20.59 4.14
CA SER A 81 2.46 -21.45 3.19
C SER A 81 1.58 -22.07 2.12
N GLU A 82 0.37 -22.52 2.45
CA GLU A 82 -0.54 -23.19 1.50
C GLU A 82 -1.07 -22.22 0.43
N ALA A 83 -1.40 -21.00 0.86
CA ALA A 83 -1.86 -19.94 -0.04
C ALA A 83 -0.72 -19.46 -0.94
N MET A 84 0.49 -19.30 -0.41
CA MET A 84 1.68 -18.97 -1.22
C MET A 84 1.96 -20.06 -2.25
N SER A 85 1.93 -21.33 -1.84
CA SER A 85 2.15 -22.47 -2.72
C SER A 85 1.11 -22.52 -3.85
N THR A 86 -0.16 -22.25 -3.53
CA THR A 86 -1.25 -22.19 -4.52
C THR A 86 -1.05 -21.07 -5.53
N GLU A 87 -0.73 -19.86 -5.07
CA GLU A 87 -0.50 -18.72 -5.96
C GLU A 87 0.73 -18.90 -6.84
N ILE A 88 1.83 -19.43 -6.29
CA ILE A 88 3.05 -19.73 -7.06
C ILE A 88 2.77 -20.78 -8.14
N ARG A 89 2.04 -21.85 -7.82
CA ARG A 89 1.67 -22.86 -8.84
C ARG A 89 0.77 -22.30 -9.94
N LYS A 90 -0.10 -21.35 -9.59
CA LYS A 90 -1.07 -20.76 -10.52
C LYS A 90 -0.46 -19.67 -11.40
N ASN A 91 0.30 -18.76 -10.81
CA ASN A 91 0.76 -17.53 -11.45
C ASN A 91 2.29 -17.48 -11.63
N GLY A 92 3.04 -18.44 -11.09
CA GLY A 92 4.50 -18.43 -11.07
C GLY A 92 5.10 -17.55 -9.97
N SER A 93 4.30 -16.68 -9.33
CA SER A 93 4.78 -15.79 -8.27
C SER A 93 3.72 -15.47 -7.21
N VAL A 94 4.18 -14.93 -6.07
CA VAL A 94 3.33 -14.38 -5.00
C VAL A 94 3.96 -13.13 -4.40
N SER A 95 3.16 -12.08 -4.22
CA SER A 95 3.57 -10.84 -3.57
C SER A 95 3.37 -10.90 -2.05
N LEU A 96 4.38 -10.45 -1.31
CA LEU A 96 4.44 -10.41 0.14
C LEU A 96 4.45 -8.97 0.64
N TYR A 97 3.43 -8.63 1.44
CA TYR A 97 3.30 -7.31 2.08
C TYR A 97 3.67 -7.34 3.58
N GLY A 98 3.97 -8.51 4.12
CA GLY A 98 4.39 -8.70 5.51
C GLY A 98 5.90 -8.58 5.73
N ILE A 99 6.69 -8.32 4.68
CA ILE A 99 8.14 -8.11 4.81
C ILE A 99 8.41 -6.60 4.87
N LEU A 100 8.83 -6.12 6.04
CA LEU A 100 8.89 -4.70 6.36
C LEU A 100 10.33 -4.21 6.58
N PHE A 101 10.59 -2.99 6.13
CA PHE A 101 11.86 -2.28 6.24
C PHE A 101 11.62 -0.83 6.63
N ASP A 102 12.57 -0.22 7.35
CA ASP A 102 12.56 1.24 7.53
C ASP A 102 12.91 1.97 6.21
N THR A 103 12.55 3.25 6.14
CA THR A 103 12.92 4.14 5.04
C THR A 103 14.42 4.13 4.79
N ASN A 104 14.84 3.94 3.54
CA ASN A 104 16.24 3.83 3.11
C ASN A 104 17.08 2.74 3.79
N LYS A 105 16.45 1.80 4.52
CA LYS A 105 17.14 0.66 5.12
C LYS A 105 16.78 -0.66 4.45
N ALA A 106 17.68 -1.62 4.63
CA ALA A 106 17.52 -3.00 4.19
C ALA A 106 17.45 -4.00 5.37
N ASP A 107 17.48 -3.50 6.60
CA ASP A 107 17.32 -4.33 7.80
C ASP A 107 15.86 -4.77 7.95
N LEU A 108 15.67 -6.08 8.08
CA LEU A 108 14.35 -6.67 8.30
C LEU A 108 13.81 -6.26 9.66
N LYS A 109 12.59 -5.72 9.69
CA LYS A 109 11.91 -5.44 10.95
C LYS A 109 11.44 -6.74 11.62
N PRO A 110 11.38 -6.79 12.97
CA PRO A 110 10.83 -7.93 13.72
C PRO A 110 9.43 -8.34 13.28
N ASP A 111 8.60 -7.37 12.89
CA ASP A 111 7.25 -7.58 12.34
C ASP A 111 7.24 -8.50 11.11
N SER A 112 8.37 -8.65 10.42
CA SER A 112 8.52 -9.55 9.26
C SER A 112 8.63 -11.03 9.63
N ALA A 113 8.85 -11.35 10.90
CA ALA A 113 9.13 -12.72 11.35
C ALA A 113 8.01 -13.69 10.98
N ALA A 114 6.74 -13.29 11.12
CA ALA A 114 5.61 -14.14 10.76
C ALA A 114 5.62 -14.53 9.28
N ALA A 115 5.93 -13.58 8.38
CA ALA A 115 6.06 -13.85 6.96
C ALA A 115 7.24 -14.77 6.65
N LEU A 116 8.40 -14.55 7.28
CA LEU A 116 9.57 -15.40 7.11
C LEU A 116 9.32 -16.86 7.56
N VAL A 117 8.59 -17.06 8.66
CA VAL A 117 8.16 -18.39 9.12
C VAL A 117 7.37 -19.12 8.05
N GLU A 118 6.37 -18.47 7.45
CA GLU A 118 5.53 -19.09 6.43
C GLU A 118 6.31 -19.40 5.14
N ILE A 119 7.28 -18.56 4.77
CA ILE A 119 8.16 -18.84 3.62
C ILE A 119 9.06 -20.04 3.92
N GLY A 120 9.61 -20.12 5.14
CA GLY A 120 10.37 -21.27 5.61
C GLY A 120 9.55 -22.57 5.52
N LYS A 121 8.29 -22.55 5.98
CA LYS A 121 7.37 -23.69 5.85
C LYS A 121 7.10 -24.06 4.40
N LEU A 122 6.87 -23.08 3.52
CA LEU A 122 6.72 -23.30 2.08
C LEU A 122 7.93 -24.03 1.49
N MET A 123 9.14 -23.58 1.80
CA MET A 123 10.39 -24.17 1.30
C MET A 123 10.68 -25.56 1.89
N ALA A 124 10.22 -25.83 3.10
CA ALA A 124 10.32 -27.14 3.74
C ALA A 124 9.28 -28.13 3.18
N GLY A 125 8.08 -27.66 2.83
CA GLY A 125 7.00 -28.47 2.29
C GLY A 125 7.20 -28.92 0.83
N ASP A 126 8.06 -28.24 0.07
CA ASP A 126 8.46 -28.63 -1.28
C ASP A 126 9.97 -28.51 -1.41
N SER A 127 10.69 -29.64 -1.42
CA SER A 127 12.15 -29.67 -1.47
C SER A 127 12.73 -29.33 -2.86
N THR A 128 11.90 -29.35 -3.90
CA THR A 128 12.28 -29.08 -5.29
C THR A 128 12.11 -27.62 -5.68
N LEU A 129 11.27 -26.89 -4.94
CA LEU A 129 10.99 -25.48 -5.18
C LEU A 129 12.25 -24.62 -5.07
N LYS A 130 12.49 -23.80 -6.09
CA LYS A 130 13.49 -22.73 -6.08
C LYS A 130 12.77 -21.39 -6.22
N LEU A 131 13.25 -20.38 -5.49
CA LEU A 131 12.61 -19.07 -5.44
C LEU A 131 13.61 -17.95 -5.71
N LEU A 132 13.23 -17.06 -6.61
CA LEU A 132 13.84 -15.77 -6.80
C LEU A 132 13.07 -14.78 -5.91
N VAL A 133 13.76 -14.21 -4.93
CA VAL A 133 13.25 -13.15 -4.06
C VAL A 133 13.47 -11.82 -4.77
N VAL A 134 12.39 -11.17 -5.17
CA VAL A 134 12.43 -9.90 -5.89
C VAL A 134 12.03 -8.76 -4.97
N GLY A 135 12.92 -7.78 -4.80
CA GLY A 135 12.63 -6.54 -4.08
C GLY A 135 12.09 -5.46 -5.02
N HIS A 136 11.05 -4.74 -4.59
CA HIS A 136 10.49 -3.61 -5.30
C HIS A 136 10.49 -2.34 -4.45
N THR A 137 10.56 -1.19 -5.12
CA THR A 137 10.39 0.14 -4.50
C THR A 137 9.18 0.86 -5.12
N ASP A 138 8.77 1.97 -4.51
CA ASP A 138 7.97 2.95 -5.22
C ASP A 138 8.87 3.79 -6.16
N ALA A 139 8.23 4.64 -6.98
CA ALA A 139 8.92 5.48 -7.96
C ALA A 139 9.50 6.78 -7.37
N VAL A 140 9.62 6.91 -6.05
CA VAL A 140 10.21 8.10 -5.43
C VAL A 140 11.74 7.97 -5.46
N GLY A 141 12.41 8.94 -6.08
CA GLY A 141 13.87 8.98 -6.19
C GLY A 141 14.41 8.38 -7.50
N ALA A 142 15.73 8.24 -7.58
CA ALA A 142 16.41 7.77 -8.79
C ALA A 142 16.42 6.24 -8.89
N PHE A 143 16.49 5.73 -10.13
CA PHE A 143 16.39 4.30 -10.43
C PHE A 143 17.50 3.47 -9.81
N GLU A 144 18.77 3.82 -10.03
CA GLU A 144 19.92 3.02 -9.56
C GLU A 144 20.00 2.94 -8.02
N PRO A 145 19.86 4.04 -7.26
CA PRO A 145 19.81 3.93 -5.79
C PRO A 145 18.66 3.04 -5.29
N ASN A 146 17.49 3.11 -5.93
CA ASN A 146 16.35 2.25 -5.59
C ASN A 146 16.58 0.79 -6.01
N ARG A 147 17.33 0.56 -7.10
CA ARG A 147 17.75 -0.76 -7.53
C ARG A 147 18.70 -1.40 -6.52
N GLU A 148 19.70 -0.66 -6.06
CA GLU A 148 20.59 -1.12 -4.98
C GLU A 148 19.83 -1.40 -3.69
N LEU A 149 18.93 -0.50 -3.29
CA LEU A 149 18.14 -0.67 -2.07
C LEU A 149 17.24 -1.91 -2.14
N SER A 150 16.52 -2.09 -3.25
CA SER A 150 15.68 -3.27 -3.46
C SER A 150 16.50 -4.56 -3.53
N GLN A 151 17.68 -4.54 -4.13
CA GLN A 151 18.61 -5.67 -4.14
C GLN A 151 19.04 -6.04 -2.72
N ARG A 152 19.49 -5.05 -1.91
CA ARG A 152 19.90 -5.30 -0.52
C ARG A 152 18.76 -5.88 0.32
N ARG A 153 17.53 -5.39 0.13
CA ARG A 153 16.32 -5.92 0.80
C ARG A 153 16.04 -7.37 0.42
N ALA A 154 16.10 -7.69 -0.88
CA ALA A 154 15.93 -9.07 -1.34
C ALA A 154 17.02 -10.00 -0.79
N THR A 155 18.27 -9.54 -0.78
CA THR A 155 19.39 -10.28 -0.17
C THR A 155 19.19 -10.50 1.32
N ALA A 156 18.72 -9.49 2.07
CA ALA A 156 18.43 -9.64 3.50
C ALA A 156 17.38 -10.73 3.79
N VAL A 157 16.33 -10.82 2.96
CA VAL A 157 15.33 -11.89 3.06
C VAL A 157 15.95 -13.25 2.80
N VAL A 158 16.75 -13.40 1.73
CA VAL A 158 17.45 -14.66 1.45
C VAL A 158 18.37 -15.05 2.61
N SER A 159 19.16 -14.12 3.12
CA SER A 159 20.05 -14.37 4.26
C SER A 159 19.28 -14.81 5.50
N ALA A 160 18.13 -14.21 5.80
CA ALA A 160 17.28 -14.62 6.91
C ALA A 160 16.73 -16.05 6.71
N LEU A 161 16.26 -16.39 5.51
CA LEU A 161 15.75 -17.73 5.19
C LEU A 161 16.82 -18.81 5.32
N VAL A 162 18.04 -18.52 4.88
CA VAL A 162 19.17 -19.45 5.02
C VAL A 162 19.56 -19.60 6.49
N ALA A 163 19.79 -18.48 7.19
CA ALA A 163 20.35 -18.49 8.54
C ALA A 163 19.37 -18.98 9.61
N GLN A 164 18.09 -18.61 9.51
CA GLN A 164 17.11 -18.85 10.58
C GLN A 164 16.21 -20.05 10.29
N TYR A 165 16.00 -20.39 9.01
CA TYR A 165 15.06 -21.44 8.59
C TYR A 165 15.75 -22.60 7.85
N GLY A 166 17.07 -22.55 7.69
CA GLY A 166 17.87 -23.65 7.13
C GLY A 166 17.58 -23.92 5.65
N VAL A 167 17.01 -22.96 4.92
CA VAL A 167 16.76 -23.13 3.49
C VAL A 167 18.10 -23.18 2.75
N PRO A 168 18.38 -24.23 1.94
CA PRO A 168 19.63 -24.30 1.19
C PRO A 168 19.81 -23.10 0.26
N ALA A 169 20.95 -22.40 0.35
CA ALA A 169 21.22 -21.20 -0.44
C ALA A 169 21.09 -21.44 -1.95
N ALA A 170 21.41 -22.64 -2.45
CA ALA A 170 21.27 -23.00 -3.85
C ALA A 170 19.81 -22.99 -4.38
N ARG A 171 18.82 -22.93 -3.48
CA ARG A 171 17.39 -22.86 -3.82
C ARG A 171 16.84 -21.44 -3.79
N LEU A 172 17.65 -20.46 -3.43
CA LEU A 172 17.27 -19.06 -3.30
C LEU A 172 18.17 -18.17 -4.14
N SER A 173 17.56 -17.21 -4.83
CA SER A 173 18.27 -16.11 -5.47
C SER A 173 17.62 -14.78 -5.08
N SER A 174 18.35 -13.68 -5.22
CA SER A 174 17.84 -12.34 -4.89
C SER A 174 18.01 -11.37 -6.05
N PHE A 175 16.99 -10.56 -6.33
CA PHE A 175 17.01 -9.57 -7.40
C PHE A 175 16.31 -8.26 -6.99
N GLY A 176 16.95 -7.12 -7.23
CA GLY A 176 16.37 -5.80 -7.05
C GLY A 176 15.75 -5.27 -8.34
N ALA A 177 14.42 -5.20 -8.40
CA ALA A 177 13.70 -4.69 -9.55
C ALA A 177 13.44 -3.18 -9.52
N SER A 178 13.80 -2.49 -8.44
CA SER A 178 13.46 -1.08 -8.25
C SER A 178 11.96 -0.84 -8.49
N PHE A 179 11.60 0.26 -9.13
CA PHE A 179 10.24 0.57 -9.58
C PHE A 179 9.95 0.13 -11.04
N ALA A 180 10.71 -0.82 -11.59
CA ALA A 180 10.54 -1.28 -12.98
C ALA A 180 9.26 -2.12 -13.21
N ALA A 181 8.69 -2.68 -12.15
CA ALA A 181 7.49 -3.52 -12.22
C ALA A 181 6.43 -3.09 -11.18
N PRO A 182 5.76 -1.94 -11.41
CA PRO A 182 4.71 -1.46 -10.53
C PRO A 182 3.44 -2.31 -10.67
N VAL A 183 2.80 -2.60 -9.54
CA VAL A 183 1.50 -3.31 -9.47
C VAL A 183 0.33 -2.35 -9.21
N ALA A 184 0.64 -1.10 -8.90
CA ALA A 184 -0.31 -0.02 -8.73
C ALA A 184 0.29 1.31 -9.18
N SER A 185 -0.57 2.32 -9.36
CA SER A 185 -0.14 3.68 -9.68
C SER A 185 0.83 4.22 -8.61
N ASN A 186 1.87 4.95 -9.02
CA ASN A 186 2.75 5.67 -8.08
C ASN A 186 2.24 7.09 -7.76
N ALA A 187 1.11 7.51 -8.34
CA ALA A 187 0.56 8.85 -8.19
C ALA A 187 0.11 9.16 -6.75
N ASP A 188 -0.37 8.15 -6.02
CA ASP A 188 -0.87 8.28 -4.66
C ASP A 188 -0.16 7.33 -3.68
N GLU A 189 -0.31 7.60 -2.38
CA GLU A 189 0.35 6.80 -1.34
C GLU A 189 -0.19 5.37 -1.28
N ALA A 190 -1.48 5.19 -1.58
CA ALA A 190 -2.12 3.88 -1.57
C ALA A 190 -1.44 2.93 -2.58
N GLY A 191 -1.19 3.41 -3.80
CA GLY A 191 -0.50 2.65 -4.83
C GLY A 191 1.01 2.52 -4.58
N ARG A 192 1.69 3.57 -4.09
CA ARG A 192 3.10 3.47 -3.68
C ARG A 192 3.32 2.41 -2.60
N SER A 193 2.44 2.33 -1.60
CA SER A 193 2.55 1.29 -0.56
C SER A 193 2.48 -0.13 -1.12
N LYS A 194 1.70 -0.35 -2.19
CA LYS A 194 1.63 -1.66 -2.88
C LYS A 194 2.88 -1.96 -3.70
N ASN A 195 3.54 -0.94 -4.21
CA ASN A 195 4.78 -1.10 -4.98
C ASN A 195 6.00 -1.38 -4.08
N ARG A 196 5.99 -0.89 -2.83
CA ARG A 196 6.99 -1.24 -1.79
C ARG A 196 6.74 -2.65 -1.25
N ARG A 197 7.08 -3.68 -2.03
CA ARG A 197 6.83 -5.09 -1.70
C ARG A 197 8.04 -5.97 -1.97
N VAL A 198 7.97 -7.19 -1.45
CA VAL A 198 8.83 -8.30 -1.86
C VAL A 198 7.96 -9.33 -2.60
N GLU A 199 8.49 -9.92 -3.66
CA GLU A 199 7.80 -10.93 -4.46
C GLU A 199 8.64 -12.21 -4.51
N LEU A 200 7.98 -13.37 -4.40
CA LEU A 200 8.62 -14.67 -4.59
C LEU A 200 8.24 -15.19 -5.97
N VAL A 201 9.22 -15.50 -6.80
CA VAL A 201 9.02 -16.01 -8.17
C VAL A 201 9.66 -17.38 -8.27
N ALA A 202 8.91 -18.39 -8.71
CA ALA A 202 9.46 -19.72 -8.96
C ALA A 202 10.22 -19.77 -10.28
N TYR A 203 11.34 -20.51 -10.32
CA TYR A 203 12.17 -20.70 -11.51
C TYR A 203 12.86 -22.06 -11.54
#